data_AF-A0A7W4E362-F1
#
_entry.id   AF-A0A7W4E362-F1
#
_cell.length_a   1.000
_cell.length_b   1.000
_cell.length_c   1.000
_cell.angle_alpha   90.00
_cell.angle_beta   90.00
_cell.angle_gamma   90.00
#
_symmetry.space_group_name_H-M   'P 1'
#
loop_
_entity.id
_entity.type
_entity.pdbx_description
1 polymer ?
#
loop_
_entity_poly.entity_id
_entity_poly.type
_entity_poly.pdbx_seq_one_letter_code
_entity_poly.pdbx_strand_id
1 'polypeptide(L)'
;MLQSPLLTTPTSKSIAVEGISATILEQNADNYEILLEVNSNKMMIAMQGAFDAIEQFEIIAVRGFIELSTAFIQTIKKLVQHLLCRLD
;
A
#
# COMPACT_ATOMS: atom_id res chain seq x y z
N MET A 1 33.33 50.16 19.62
CA MET A 1 32.14 49.76 18.84
C MET A 1 32.28 48.29 18.54
N LEU A 2 31.52 47.43 19.23
CA LEU A 2 31.53 45.98 19.00
C LEU A 2 30.41 45.67 18.00
N GLN A 3 30.83 45.17 16.85
CA GLN A 3 29.97 44.80 15.73
C GLN A 3 29.30 43.46 16.08
N SER A 4 27.98 43.47 16.27
CA SER A 4 27.20 42.24 16.47
C SER A 4 27.22 41.39 15.20
N PRO A 5 27.28 40.05 15.28
CA PRO A 5 27.18 39.21 14.10
C PRO A 5 25.74 39.29 13.57
N LEU A 6 25.60 39.47 12.25
CA LEU A 6 24.32 39.35 11.56
C LEU A 6 23.72 37.98 11.90
N LEU A 7 22.47 37.97 12.36
CA LEU A 7 21.65 36.75 12.31
C LEU A 7 21.58 36.30 10.85
N THR A 8 22.34 35.27 10.50
CA THR A 8 22.12 34.54 9.26
C THR A 8 20.82 33.75 9.45
N THR A 9 19.73 34.24 8.87
CA THR A 9 18.51 33.45 8.75
C THR A 9 18.85 32.16 8.01
N PRO A 10 18.58 30.96 8.56
CA PRO A 10 18.85 29.72 7.86
C PRO A 10 18.10 29.73 6.51
N THR A 11 18.84 29.51 5.44
CA THR A 11 18.29 29.45 4.08
C THR A 11 17.43 28.20 3.99
N SER A 12 16.11 28.38 3.85
CA SER A 12 15.18 27.26 3.66
C SER A 12 14.67 27.21 2.22
N LYS A 13 14.63 26.01 1.64
CA LYS A 13 14.00 25.75 0.35
C LYS A 13 13.00 24.63 0.52
N SER A 14 11.77 24.86 0.12
CA SER A 14 10.70 23.84 0.18
C SER A 14 10.24 23.45 -1.21
N ILE A 15 10.03 22.15 -1.41
CA ILE A 15 9.50 21.56 -2.64
C ILE A 15 8.32 20.69 -2.23
N ALA A 16 7.17 20.84 -2.89
CA ALA A 16 6.00 20.01 -2.66
C ALA A 16 5.65 19.25 -3.94
N VAL A 17 5.52 17.92 -3.85
CA VAL A 17 5.10 17.03 -4.94
C VAL A 17 4.07 16.06 -4.39
N GLU A 18 2.90 15.99 -5.04
CA GLU A 18 1.87 14.97 -4.78
C GLU A 18 1.46 14.79 -3.30
N GLY A 19 1.49 15.86 -2.51
CA GLY A 19 1.10 15.82 -1.09
C GLY A 19 2.24 15.45 -0.12
N ILE A 20 3.47 15.35 -0.63
CA ILE A 20 4.70 15.29 0.14
C ILE A 20 5.38 16.66 0.06
N SER A 21 5.63 17.31 1.18
CA SER A 21 6.50 18.48 1.28
C SER A 21 7.87 18.06 1.78
N ALA A 22 8.91 18.49 1.08
CA ALA A 22 10.28 18.38 1.50
C ALA A 22 10.82 19.78 1.75
N THR A 23 11.32 20.04 2.95
CA THR A 23 11.93 21.32 3.32
C THR A 23 13.39 21.08 3.67
N ILE A 24 14.28 21.72 2.92
CA ILE A 24 15.72 21.69 3.14
C ILE A 24 16.06 22.90 4.01
N LEU A 25 16.65 22.64 5.18
CA LEU A 25 17.15 23.61 6.13
C LEU A 25 18.68 23.57 6.10
N GLU A 26 19.31 24.65 5.64
CA GLU A 26 20.76 24.81 5.71
C GLU A 26 21.16 25.26 7.12
N GLN A 27 21.85 24.39 7.85
CA GLN A 27 22.30 24.66 9.22
C GLN A 27 23.69 25.32 9.25
N ASN A 28 24.61 24.89 8.37
CA ASN A 28 25.96 25.44 8.17
C ASN A 28 26.42 25.13 6.73
N ALA A 29 27.58 25.65 6.28
CA ALA A 29 28.07 25.53 4.90
C ALA A 29 28.15 24.10 4.31
N ASP A 30 28.17 23.06 5.15
CA ASP A 30 28.20 21.64 4.74
C ASP A 30 27.10 20.78 5.42
N ASN A 31 26.17 21.38 6.17
CA ASN A 31 25.14 20.65 6.91
C ASN A 31 23.74 21.05 6.45
N TYR A 32 23.02 20.09 5.87
CA TYR A 32 21.65 20.22 5.42
C TYR A 32 20.75 19.24 6.17
N GLU A 33 19.66 19.75 6.72
CA GLU A 33 18.58 18.94 7.28
C GLU A 33 17.43 18.91 6.28
N ILE A 34 16.85 17.73 6.04
CA ILE A 34 15.71 17.57 5.15
C ILE A 34 14.52 17.11 6.00
N LEU A 35 13.51 17.97 6.12
CA LEU A 35 12.24 17.63 6.74
C LEU A 35 11.26 17.17 5.65
N LEU A 36 10.80 15.93 5.76
CA LEU A 36 9.75 15.38 4.91
C LEU A 36 8.44 15.35 5.69
N GLU A 37 7.43 16.03 5.18
CA GLU A 37 6.08 16.00 5.73
C GLU A 37 5.15 15.40 4.68
N VAL A 38 4.36 14.41 5.10
CA VAL A 38 3.40 13.74 4.24
C VAL A 38 2.01 14.03 4.76
N ASN A 39 1.11 14.46 3.87
CA ASN A 39 -0.30 14.58 4.22
C ASN A 39 -0.92 13.18 4.33
N SER A 40 -1.05 12.68 5.56
CA SER A 40 -1.59 11.36 5.87
C SER A 40 -3.00 11.14 5.31
N ASN A 41 -3.86 12.18 5.32
CA ASN A 41 -5.21 12.08 4.77
C ASN A 41 -5.20 11.86 3.25
N LYS A 42 -4.36 12.60 2.51
CA LYS A 42 -4.22 12.42 1.06
C LYS A 42 -3.59 11.06 0.73
N MET A 43 -2.59 10.65 1.49
CA MET A 43 -1.97 9.34 1.34
C MET A 43 -2.97 8.21 1.56
N MET A 44 -3.79 8.30 2.62
CA MET A 44 -4.84 7.33 2.91
C MET A 44 -5.85 7.21 1.76
N ILE A 45 -6.31 8.34 1.21
CA ILE A 45 -7.23 8.35 0.06
C ILE A 45 -6.57 7.71 -1.17
N ALA A 46 -5.31 8.02 -1.44
CA ALA A 46 -4.57 7.43 -2.56
C ALA A 46 -4.38 5.91 -2.40
N MET A 47 -4.24 5.42 -1.16
CA MET A 47 -4.10 4.01 -0.85
C MET A 47 -5.43 3.25 -0.82
N GLN A 48 -6.57 3.92 -0.64
CA GLN A 48 -7.89 3.29 -0.53
C GLN A 48 -8.19 2.37 -1.72
N GLY A 49 -7.91 2.82 -2.95
CA GLY A 49 -8.15 2.00 -4.14
C GLY A 49 -7.31 0.72 -4.19
N ALA A 50 -6.09 0.74 -3.64
CA ALA A 50 -5.26 -0.45 -3.53
C ALA A 50 -5.81 -1.42 -2.46
N PHE A 51 -6.30 -0.89 -1.34
CA PHE A 51 -6.92 -1.72 -0.30
C PHE A 51 -8.23 -2.36 -0.78
N ASP A 52 -9.09 -1.61 -1.46
CA ASP A 52 -10.32 -2.13 -2.04
C ASP A 52 -10.03 -3.26 -3.04
N ALA A 53 -8.99 -3.11 -3.86
CA ALA A 53 -8.58 -4.15 -4.82
C ALA A 53 -8.09 -5.43 -4.12
N ILE A 54 -7.38 -5.31 -3.00
CA ILE A 54 -6.93 -6.45 -2.18
C ILE A 54 -8.15 -7.18 -1.59
N GLU A 55 -9.11 -6.44 -1.04
CA GLU A 55 -10.34 -7.02 -0.48
C GLU A 55 -11.14 -7.77 -1.55
N GLN A 56 -11.32 -7.16 -2.73
CA GLN A 56 -12.01 -7.82 -3.85
C GLN A 56 -11.28 -9.08 -4.32
N PHE A 57 -9.94 -9.06 -4.35
CA PHE A 57 -9.15 -10.23 -4.70
C PHE A 57 -9.38 -11.39 -3.73
N GLU A 58 -9.40 -11.13 -2.42
CA GLU A 58 -9.68 -12.15 -1.41
C GLU A 58 -11.06 -12.79 -1.62
N ILE A 59 -12.09 -11.98 -1.86
CA ILE A 59 -13.45 -12.46 -2.14
C ILE A 59 -13.47 -13.38 -3.37
N ILE A 60 -12.84 -12.96 -4.47
CA ILE A 60 -12.79 -13.74 -5.71
C ILE A 60 -12.05 -15.07 -5.49
N ALA A 61 -10.92 -15.04 -4.76
CA ALA A 61 -10.13 -16.23 -4.49
C ALA A 61 -10.91 -17.27 -3.66
N VAL A 62 -11.59 -16.83 -2.58
CA VAL A 62 -12.41 -17.70 -1.74
C VAL A 62 -13.57 -18.29 -2.53
N ARG A 63 -14.25 -17.48 -3.34
CA ARG A 63 -15.34 -17.96 -4.19
C ARG A 63 -14.86 -19.02 -5.18
N GLY A 64 -13.75 -18.78 -5.87
CA GLY A 64 -13.17 -19.73 -6.81
C GLY A 64 -12.79 -21.05 -6.14
N PHE A 65 -12.25 -21.01 -4.92
CA PHE A 65 -11.93 -22.20 -4.14
C PHE A 65 -13.17 -23.04 -3.80
N ILE A 66 -14.27 -22.40 -3.38
CA ILE A 66 -15.53 -23.08 -3.06
C ILE A 66 -16.12 -23.75 -4.31
N GLU A 67 -16.16 -23.03 -5.44
CA GLU A 67 -16.69 -23.53 -6.70
C GLU A 67 -15.89 -24.76 -7.19
N LEU A 68 -14.55 -24.67 -7.17
CA LEU A 68 -13.67 -25.78 -7.57
C LEU A 68 -13.83 -27.00 -6.66
N SER A 69 -13.84 -26.78 -5.34
CA SER A 69 -13.99 -27.85 -4.35
C SER A 69 -15.33 -28.57 -4.52
N THR A 70 -16.39 -27.82 -4.80
CA THR A 70 -17.73 -28.38 -5.04
C THR A 70 -17.76 -29.23 -6.30
N ALA A 71 -17.20 -28.71 -7.40
CA ALA A 71 -17.13 -29.44 -8.67
C ALA A 71 -16.31 -30.74 -8.54
N PHE A 72 -15.20 -30.69 -7.81
CA PHE A 72 -14.37 -31.85 -7.53
C PHE A 72 -15.13 -32.91 -6.73
N ILE A 73 -15.77 -32.52 -5.62
CA ILE A 73 -16.58 -33.44 -4.79
C ILE A 73 -17.70 -34.09 -5.61
N GLN A 74 -18.41 -33.32 -6.43
CA GLN A 74 -19.46 -33.87 -7.29
C GLN A 74 -18.92 -34.88 -8.30
N THR A 75 -17.75 -34.61 -8.87
CA THR A 75 -17.09 -35.53 -9.81
C THR A 75 -16.70 -36.83 -9.13
N ILE A 76 -16.11 -36.76 -7.92
CA ILE A 76 -15.79 -37.96 -7.14
C ILE A 76 -17.05 -38.76 -6.79
N LYS A 77 -18.14 -38.09 -6.37
CA LYS A 77 -19.41 -38.76 -6.09
C LYS A 77 -19.95 -39.51 -7.31
N LYS A 78 -19.92 -38.90 -8.50
CA LYS A 78 -20.32 -39.54 -9.76
C LYS A 78 -19.47 -40.77 -10.07
N LEU A 79 -18.15 -40.65 -9.89
CA LEU A 79 -17.22 -41.76 -10.11
C LEU A 79 -17.53 -42.93 -9.17
N VAL A 80 -17.70 -42.66 -7.87
CA VAL A 80 -18.05 -43.68 -6.87
C VAL A 80 -19.38 -44.36 -7.21
N GLN A 81 -20.40 -43.60 -7.58
CA GLN A 81 -21.69 -44.17 -8.01
C GLN A 81 -21.52 -45.09 -9.23
N HIS A 82 -20.73 -44.67 -10.22
CA HIS A 82 -20.50 -45.49 -11.40
C HIS A 82 -19.76 -46.80 -11.09
N LEU A 83 -18.80 -46.76 -10.16
CA LEU A 83 -18.07 -47.94 -9.71
C LEU A 83 -18.98 -48.89 -8.93
N LEU A 84 -19.83 -48.37 -8.04
CA LEU A 84 -20.80 -49.18 -7.28
C LEU A 84 -21.76 -49.92 -8.22
N CYS A 85 -22.33 -49.23 -9.22
CA CYS A 85 -23.24 -49.86 -10.19
C CYS A 85 -22.58 -50.93 -11.09
N ARG A 86 -21.24 -51.04 -11.11
CA ARG A 86 -20.51 -52.07 -11.87
C ARG A 86 -20.02 -53.23 -11.00
N LEU A 87 -20.09 -53.09 -9.68
CA LEU A 87 -19.67 -54.10 -8.70
C LEU A 87 -20.85 -54.94 -8.20
N ASP A 88 -22.09 -54.48 -8.39
CA ASP A 88 -23.33 -55.27 -8.31
C ASP A 88 -23.61 -56.01 -9.64
#